data_AF-A0A6V8E185-F1
#
_entry.id   AF-A0A6V8E185-F1
#
_cell.length_a   1.000
_cell.length_b   1.000
_cell.length_c   1.000
_cell.angle_alpha   90.00
_cell.angle_beta   90.00
_cell.angle_gamma   90.00
#
_symmetry.space_group_name_H-M   'P 1'
#
loop_
_entity.id
_entity.type
_entity.pdbx_description
1 polymer ?
#
loop_
_entity_poly.entity_id
_entity_poly.type
_entity_poly.pdbx_seq_one_letter_code
_entity_poly.pdbx_strand_id
1 'polypeptide(L)'
;MLSDDEEDSVEAQNPDDTTTVTATLTAQDIADAMILASNSPPKISVKNFEFPDEDLEPLVQNNWLLSGIFNCFEDPEDFIDEDGDHIGYTVEEQRASLAEGLDEGEVVHLANLVEMGDCVLYFEFVSVDPDGDAMTKGIDTDLDGIIDIPISPNQGTVLAGMDNSTVKDTFNLLSSETCDAIDVAFIAVDEHGASTAEFMHFLGFDSCDEEDYDSGGLDIYSFSATDGPGANGEAIVTMDSGSDLDWSHTTIIASVDGAASESIVQCAEGEYENCWSSSDSETDYWNVGEAILIDTSCASLCTVTISILNSFEGVTLDTVMVDVE
;
A
#
# COMPACT_ATOMS: atom_id res chain seq x y z
N MET A 1 -17.24 10.74 -77.44
CA MET A 1 -16.91 9.34 -77.12
C MET A 1 -17.22 9.19 -75.64
N LEU A 2 -18.33 8.50 -75.34
CA LEU A 2 -18.72 7.77 -74.11
C LEU A 2 -18.36 8.46 -72.77
N SER A 3 -19.27 9.27 -72.20
CA SER A 3 -20.43 8.94 -71.34
C SER A 3 -20.06 8.80 -69.86
N ASP A 4 -20.71 9.68 -69.10
CA ASP A 4 -20.71 9.96 -67.67
C ASP A 4 -20.96 8.77 -66.72
N ASP A 5 -20.53 9.03 -65.49
CA ASP A 5 -21.22 8.79 -64.21
C ASP A 5 -21.23 7.41 -63.54
N GLU A 6 -20.83 7.52 -62.27
CA GLU A 6 -21.47 6.97 -61.07
C GLU A 6 -20.94 5.70 -60.39
N GLU A 7 -21.12 5.79 -59.07
CA GLU A 7 -20.74 4.91 -57.98
C GLU A 7 -21.26 3.48 -58.19
N ASP A 8 -20.47 2.48 -57.77
CA ASP A 8 -21.00 1.18 -57.38
C ASP A 8 -20.29 0.79 -56.08
N SER A 9 -20.93 0.96 -54.92
CA SER A 9 -22.01 0.12 -54.41
C SER A 9 -21.53 -1.34 -54.33
N VAL A 10 -21.22 -1.76 -53.10
CA VAL A 10 -20.88 -3.15 -52.80
C VAL A 10 -22.19 -3.92 -52.96
N GLU A 11 -22.35 -4.62 -54.10
CA GLU A 11 -23.48 -5.51 -54.30
C GLU A 11 -23.54 -6.49 -53.12
N ALA A 12 -24.67 -6.46 -52.42
CA ALA A 12 -25.04 -7.50 -51.48
C ALA A 12 -25.06 -8.82 -52.26
N GLN A 13 -24.20 -9.77 -51.86
CA GLN A 13 -24.20 -11.11 -52.42
C GLN A 13 -25.60 -11.71 -52.29
N ASN A 14 -26.07 -12.22 -53.43
CA ASN A 14 -27.36 -12.86 -53.60
C ASN A 14 -27.50 -14.03 -52.61
N PRO A 15 -28.57 -14.13 -51.80
CA PRO A 15 -28.74 -15.20 -50.79
C PRO A 15 -28.91 -16.61 -51.37
N ASP A 16 -28.88 -16.76 -52.71
CA ASP A 16 -28.99 -18.05 -53.42
C ASP A 16 -27.64 -18.62 -53.89
N ASP A 17 -26.49 -18.02 -53.53
CA ASP A 17 -25.18 -18.64 -53.79
C ASP A 17 -24.85 -19.65 -52.67
N THR A 18 -25.60 -20.76 -52.64
CA THR A 18 -25.30 -21.92 -51.81
C THR A 18 -24.11 -22.70 -52.36
N THR A 19 -22.92 -22.09 -52.35
CA THR A 19 -21.72 -22.88 -52.08
C THR A 19 -21.67 -23.14 -50.58
N THR A 20 -22.45 -24.12 -50.12
CA THR A 20 -22.11 -24.80 -48.87
C THR A 20 -20.71 -25.36 -49.05
N VAL A 21 -19.72 -24.63 -48.53
CA VAL A 21 -18.41 -25.20 -48.24
C VAL A 21 -18.66 -26.19 -47.11
N THR A 22 -19.05 -27.41 -47.49
CA THR A 22 -19.05 -28.54 -46.57
C THR A 22 -17.58 -28.87 -46.35
N ALA A 23 -16.93 -28.11 -45.47
CA ALA A 23 -15.64 -28.50 -44.91
C ALA A 23 -15.87 -29.88 -44.29
N THR A 24 -15.42 -30.91 -44.98
CA THR A 24 -15.55 -32.28 -44.52
C THR A 24 -14.50 -32.43 -43.44
N LEU A 25 -14.87 -32.16 -42.19
CA LEU A 25 -14.03 -32.42 -41.03
C LEU A 25 -13.57 -33.87 -41.11
N THR A 26 -12.28 -34.07 -41.31
CA THR A 26 -11.72 -35.40 -41.34
C THR A 26 -11.74 -35.99 -39.94
N ALA A 27 -11.71 -37.32 -39.83
CA ALA A 27 -11.52 -37.96 -38.53
C ALA A 27 -10.23 -37.49 -37.84
N GLN A 28 -9.24 -37.04 -38.63
CA GLN A 28 -8.02 -36.40 -38.14
C GLN A 28 -8.32 -35.01 -37.58
N ASP A 29 -9.08 -34.15 -38.27
CA ASP A 29 -9.45 -32.82 -37.74
C ASP A 29 -10.29 -32.92 -36.46
N ILE A 30 -11.14 -33.93 -36.35
CA ILE A 30 -11.92 -34.21 -35.15
C ILE A 30 -11.01 -34.77 -34.05
N ALA A 31 -10.09 -35.69 -34.37
CA ALA A 31 -9.13 -36.22 -33.40
C ALA A 31 -8.17 -35.13 -32.92
N ASP A 32 -7.67 -34.28 -33.81
CA ASP A 32 -6.78 -33.17 -33.50
C ASP A 32 -7.54 -32.09 -32.71
N ALA A 33 -8.80 -31.81 -33.02
CA ALA A 33 -9.65 -30.92 -32.21
C ALA A 33 -10.02 -31.54 -30.85
N MET A 34 -10.22 -32.85 -30.77
CA MET A 34 -10.44 -33.57 -29.50
C MET A 34 -9.17 -33.63 -28.66
N ILE A 35 -8.00 -33.80 -29.28
CA ILE A 35 -6.69 -33.70 -28.63
C ILE A 35 -6.43 -32.26 -28.19
N LEU A 36 -6.78 -31.26 -29.02
CA LEU A 36 -6.63 -29.86 -28.65
C LEU A 36 -7.61 -29.44 -27.55
N ALA A 37 -8.80 -30.04 -27.50
CA ALA A 37 -9.78 -29.83 -26.43
C ALA A 37 -9.47 -30.64 -25.17
N SER A 38 -8.85 -31.82 -25.27
CA SER A 38 -8.36 -32.61 -24.12
C SER A 38 -7.03 -32.09 -23.58
N ASN A 39 -6.26 -31.39 -24.41
CA ASN A 39 -5.02 -30.69 -24.04
C ASN A 39 -5.26 -29.19 -23.83
N SER A 40 -6.50 -28.72 -23.94
CA SER A 40 -6.88 -27.40 -23.43
C SER A 40 -7.08 -27.60 -21.95
N PRO A 41 -6.10 -27.22 -21.14
CA PRO A 41 -6.12 -27.61 -19.75
C PRO A 41 -7.35 -26.97 -19.08
N PRO A 42 -8.08 -27.68 -18.21
CA PRO A 42 -9.20 -27.09 -17.50
C PRO A 42 -8.74 -25.80 -16.84
N LYS A 43 -9.48 -24.71 -17.06
CA LYS A 43 -9.11 -23.41 -16.49
C LYS A 43 -9.29 -23.50 -14.97
N ILE A 44 -8.17 -23.57 -14.24
CA ILE A 44 -8.18 -23.41 -12.79
C ILE A 44 -8.48 -21.93 -12.51
N SER A 45 -9.34 -21.66 -11.53
CA SER A 45 -9.59 -20.30 -11.04
C SER A 45 -9.38 -20.27 -9.53
N VAL A 46 -8.51 -19.37 -9.08
CA VAL A 46 -8.40 -18.99 -7.67
C VAL A 46 -9.36 -17.85 -7.44
N LYS A 47 -10.03 -17.83 -6.29
CA LYS A 47 -10.83 -16.70 -5.84
C LYS A 47 -10.41 -16.32 -4.44
N ASN A 48 -10.17 -15.04 -4.26
CA ASN A 48 -9.94 -14.46 -2.95
C ASN A 48 -11.29 -14.20 -2.30
N PHE A 49 -11.39 -14.48 -1.00
CA PHE A 49 -12.57 -14.18 -0.21
C PHE A 49 -12.24 -13.01 0.71
N GLU A 50 -13.17 -12.05 0.79
CA GLU A 50 -13.04 -10.89 1.66
C GLU A 50 -13.34 -11.31 3.10
N PHE A 51 -12.47 -10.92 4.03
CA PHE A 51 -12.70 -11.12 5.46
C PHE A 51 -13.87 -10.24 5.93
N PRO A 52 -14.98 -10.82 6.42
CA PRO A 52 -16.14 -10.06 6.86
C PRO A 52 -16.06 -9.82 8.37
N ASP A 53 -15.03 -9.10 8.83
CA ASP A 53 -14.95 -8.75 10.25
C ASP A 53 -15.26 -7.27 10.48
N GLU A 54 -16.34 -7.02 11.22
CA GLU A 54 -16.78 -5.67 11.63
C GLU A 54 -15.86 -5.09 12.74
N ASP A 55 -15.02 -5.93 13.37
CA ASP A 55 -14.07 -5.50 14.41
C ASP A 55 -12.71 -5.04 13.84
N LEU A 56 -12.47 -5.14 12.53
CA LEU A 56 -11.29 -4.58 11.83
C LEU A 56 -11.46 -3.08 11.48
N GLU A 57 -12.31 -2.38 12.23
CA GLU A 57 -12.83 -1.04 11.91
C GLU A 57 -11.89 0.18 12.09
N PRO A 58 -10.55 0.06 12.25
CA PRO A 58 -9.65 1.16 11.87
C PRO A 58 -8.82 0.87 10.61
N LEU A 59 -8.69 -0.40 10.16
CA LEU A 59 -7.92 -0.73 8.98
C LEU A 59 -8.67 -0.26 7.73
N VAL A 60 -8.27 0.91 7.24
CA VAL A 60 -8.83 1.56 6.07
C VAL A 60 -8.81 0.57 4.90
N GLN A 61 -10.00 0.24 4.38
CA GLN A 61 -10.16 -0.48 3.12
C GLN A 61 -9.43 0.27 2.00
N ASN A 62 -8.18 -0.11 1.72
CA ASN A 62 -7.46 0.34 0.54
C ASN A 62 -8.08 -0.36 -0.70
N ASN A 63 -7.91 0.22 -1.88
CA ASN A 63 -8.48 -0.21 -3.16
C ASN A 63 -8.01 -1.60 -3.66
N TRP A 64 -7.32 -2.36 -2.79
CA TRP A 64 -6.73 -3.67 -2.97
C TRP A 64 -7.26 -4.54 -1.82
N LEU A 65 -8.45 -5.10 -2.00
CA LEU A 65 -9.20 -5.85 -1.00
C LEU A 65 -8.32 -6.92 -0.31
N LEU A 66 -8.19 -6.80 1.01
CA LEU A 66 -7.43 -7.67 1.91
C LEU A 66 -7.74 -9.15 1.62
N SER A 67 -6.81 -9.84 0.95
CA SER A 67 -6.92 -11.28 0.67
C SER A 67 -6.37 -12.13 1.82
N GLY A 68 -5.78 -11.47 2.81
CA GLY A 68 -5.15 -12.04 3.99
C GLY A 68 -4.36 -10.97 4.75
N ILE A 69 -3.78 -11.36 5.88
CA ILE A 69 -2.90 -10.54 6.73
C ILE A 69 -1.61 -11.32 7.03
N PHE A 70 -0.58 -10.65 7.51
CA PHE A 70 0.53 -11.33 8.15
C PHE A 70 0.94 -10.68 9.46
N ASN A 71 1.56 -11.47 10.34
CA ASN A 71 2.19 -11.01 11.56
C ASN A 71 3.60 -11.61 11.67
N CYS A 72 4.57 -10.85 12.14
CA CYS A 72 5.96 -11.28 12.32
C CYS A 72 6.25 -11.60 13.77
N PHE A 73 6.74 -12.82 14.02
CA PHE A 73 7.05 -13.28 15.37
C PHE A 73 8.51 -12.98 15.69
N GLU A 74 8.76 -11.80 16.24
CA GLU A 74 10.09 -11.36 16.64
C GLU A 74 10.46 -11.81 18.06
N ASP A 75 9.45 -12.03 18.91
CA ASP A 75 9.66 -12.32 20.32
C ASP A 75 9.52 -13.82 20.63
N PRO A 76 10.42 -14.38 21.46
CA PRO A 76 10.34 -15.78 21.85
C PRO A 76 9.13 -16.09 22.75
N GLU A 77 8.44 -15.07 23.27
CA GLU A 77 7.19 -15.22 24.02
C GLU A 77 6.02 -15.62 23.09
N ASP A 78 6.08 -15.30 21.79
CA ASP A 78 5.06 -15.65 20.80
C ASP A 78 4.97 -17.16 20.52
N PHE A 79 6.04 -17.89 20.87
CA PHE A 79 6.12 -19.35 20.72
C PHE A 79 5.74 -20.10 22.00
N ILE A 80 5.15 -19.42 22.98
CA ILE A 80 4.75 -20.00 24.26
C ILE A 80 3.23 -19.92 24.39
N ASP A 81 2.58 -21.02 24.75
CA ASP A 81 1.14 -21.08 24.99
C ASP A 81 0.74 -20.50 26.35
N GLU A 82 -0.58 -20.44 26.62
CA GLU A 82 -1.13 -19.91 27.88
C GLU A 82 -0.64 -20.65 29.15
N ASP A 83 -0.20 -21.90 29.01
CA ASP A 83 0.30 -22.74 30.09
C ASP A 83 1.83 -22.60 30.28
N GLY A 84 2.50 -21.84 29.41
CA GLY A 84 3.94 -21.59 29.45
C GLY A 84 4.78 -22.64 28.71
N ASP A 85 4.15 -23.49 27.89
CA ASP A 85 4.79 -24.53 27.09
C ASP A 85 5.05 -24.03 25.67
N HIS A 86 6.12 -24.52 25.03
CA HIS A 86 6.46 -24.12 23.66
C HIS A 86 5.49 -24.76 22.66
N ILE A 87 4.99 -23.98 21.69
CA ILE A 87 4.00 -24.42 20.67
C ILE A 87 4.51 -25.48 19.68
N GLY A 88 5.70 -26.07 19.92
CA GLY A 88 6.33 -27.09 19.08
C GLY A 88 7.57 -26.63 18.28
N TYR A 89 8.48 -27.56 18.00
CA TYR A 89 9.71 -27.36 17.20
C TYR A 89 9.62 -28.05 15.82
N THR A 90 8.48 -28.67 15.53
CA THR A 90 8.20 -29.37 14.28
C THR A 90 6.81 -28.97 13.79
N VAL A 91 6.59 -29.10 12.48
CA VAL A 91 5.30 -28.76 11.86
C VAL A 91 4.17 -29.60 12.46
N GLU A 92 4.44 -30.87 12.77
CA GLU A 92 3.46 -31.77 13.38
C GLU A 92 3.09 -31.35 14.80
N GLU A 93 4.05 -30.87 15.59
CA GLU A 93 3.78 -30.36 16.94
C GLU A 93 2.97 -29.05 16.88
N GLN A 94 3.36 -28.11 16.02
CA GLN A 94 2.63 -26.84 15.83
C GLN A 94 1.22 -27.07 15.30
N ARG A 95 1.02 -28.01 14.37
CA ARG A 95 -0.31 -28.41 13.91
C ARG A 95 -1.16 -29.02 15.02
N ALA A 96 -0.54 -29.79 15.93
CA ALA A 96 -1.25 -30.39 17.06
C ALA A 96 -1.68 -29.31 18.06
N SER A 97 -0.78 -28.37 18.39
CA SER A 97 -1.07 -27.22 19.25
C SER A 97 -2.19 -26.35 18.66
N LEU A 98 -2.11 -26.00 17.37
CA LEU A 98 -3.16 -25.25 16.68
C LEU A 98 -4.51 -25.98 16.75
N ALA A 99 -4.54 -27.29 16.53
CA ALA A 99 -5.77 -28.07 16.56
C ALA A 99 -6.45 -28.15 17.94
N GLU A 100 -5.72 -27.91 19.03
CA GLU A 100 -6.29 -27.83 20.39
C GLU A 100 -7.06 -26.52 20.61
N GLY A 101 -6.70 -25.46 19.89
CA GLY A 101 -7.33 -24.13 19.98
C GLY A 101 -8.51 -23.90 19.04
N LEU A 102 -8.76 -24.78 18.07
CA LEU A 102 -9.82 -24.61 17.06
C LEU A 102 -11.19 -25.07 17.57
N ASP A 103 -12.23 -24.30 17.24
CA ASP A 103 -13.62 -24.66 17.53
C ASP A 103 -14.17 -25.74 16.55
N GLU A 104 -15.29 -26.38 16.94
CA GLU A 104 -15.91 -27.44 16.12
C GLU A 104 -16.37 -26.89 14.76
N GLY A 105 -15.62 -27.23 13.70
CA GLY A 105 -15.92 -26.86 12.31
C GLY A 105 -14.94 -25.87 11.69
N GLU A 106 -14.01 -25.32 12.47
CA GLU A 106 -12.91 -24.51 11.94
C GLU A 106 -11.87 -25.39 11.26
N VAL A 107 -11.35 -24.91 10.13
CA VAL A 107 -10.41 -25.65 9.30
C VAL A 107 -9.24 -24.73 8.96
N VAL A 108 -8.25 -24.72 9.87
CA VAL A 108 -7.00 -23.98 9.69
C VAL A 108 -5.87 -24.97 9.39
N HIS A 109 -5.06 -24.64 8.40
CA HIS A 109 -4.00 -25.49 7.88
C HIS A 109 -2.65 -24.79 7.92
N LEU A 110 -1.79 -25.20 8.85
CA LEU A 110 -0.40 -24.78 8.85
C LEU A 110 0.38 -25.50 7.73
N ALA A 111 0.91 -24.76 6.76
CA ALA A 111 1.55 -25.29 5.55
C ALA A 111 2.97 -25.81 5.83
N ASN A 112 3.76 -25.04 6.58
CA ASN A 112 5.17 -25.29 6.89
C ASN A 112 5.49 -24.96 8.36
N LEU A 113 6.75 -25.17 8.76
CA LEU A 113 7.22 -24.81 10.10
C LEU A 113 7.26 -23.29 10.21
N VAL A 114 6.81 -22.77 11.35
CA VAL A 114 7.08 -21.38 11.74
C VAL A 114 8.28 -21.38 12.69
N GLU A 115 9.33 -20.66 12.31
CA GLU A 115 10.54 -20.47 13.11
C GLU A 115 10.56 -19.06 13.75
N MET A 116 11.40 -18.88 14.77
CA MET A 116 11.58 -17.57 15.40
C MET A 116 12.15 -16.57 14.38
N GLY A 117 11.51 -15.42 14.25
CA GLY A 117 11.84 -14.42 13.24
C GLY A 117 11.12 -14.63 11.90
N ASP A 118 10.25 -15.63 11.78
CA ASP A 118 9.35 -15.76 10.63
C ASP A 118 8.11 -14.87 10.79
N CYS A 119 7.56 -14.47 9.65
CA CYS A 119 6.23 -13.91 9.53
C CYS A 119 5.24 -14.99 9.12
N VAL A 120 4.04 -14.99 9.70
CA VAL A 120 2.98 -15.94 9.36
C VAL A 120 1.91 -15.26 8.55
N LEU A 121 1.76 -15.73 7.31
CA LEU A 121 0.71 -15.33 6.39
C LEU A 121 -0.56 -16.09 6.73
N TYR A 122 -1.66 -15.37 6.78
CA TYR A 122 -2.99 -15.89 7.05
C TYR A 122 -3.93 -15.50 5.90
N PHE A 123 -4.45 -16.48 5.18
CA PHE A 123 -5.39 -16.26 4.08
C PHE A 123 -6.33 -17.44 3.87
N GLU A 124 -7.47 -17.14 3.25
CA GLU A 124 -8.42 -18.16 2.78
C GLU A 124 -8.27 -18.38 1.28
N PHE A 125 -8.41 -19.63 0.86
CA PHE A 125 -8.37 -19.98 -0.54
C PHE A 125 -9.32 -21.11 -0.88
N VAL A 126 -9.64 -21.21 -2.17
CA VAL A 126 -10.33 -22.35 -2.77
C VAL A 126 -9.66 -22.67 -4.11
N SER A 127 -9.45 -23.96 -4.33
CA SER A 127 -8.93 -24.54 -5.56
C SER A 127 -9.86 -25.65 -6.03
N VAL A 128 -10.18 -25.65 -7.32
CA VAL A 128 -11.04 -26.66 -7.95
C VAL A 128 -10.33 -27.15 -9.19
N ASP A 129 -10.13 -28.46 -9.25
CA ASP A 129 -9.88 -29.15 -10.50
C ASP A 129 -11.22 -29.69 -11.06
N PRO A 130 -11.71 -29.19 -12.21
CA PRO A 130 -12.97 -29.60 -12.80
C PRO A 130 -13.06 -31.05 -13.27
N ASP A 131 -11.94 -31.70 -13.61
CA ASP A 131 -11.97 -33.08 -14.14
C ASP A 131 -11.72 -34.16 -13.06
N GLY A 132 -11.23 -33.74 -11.89
CA GLY A 132 -11.20 -34.50 -10.65
C GLY A 132 -9.95 -35.36 -10.47
N ASP A 133 -8.88 -35.04 -11.17
CA ASP A 133 -7.56 -35.62 -11.01
C ASP A 133 -6.73 -34.90 -9.92
N ALA A 134 -5.42 -35.14 -9.91
CA ALA A 134 -4.53 -34.63 -8.88
C ALA A 134 -4.00 -33.24 -9.24
N MET A 135 -4.20 -32.28 -8.35
CA MET A 135 -3.62 -30.93 -8.46
C MET A 135 -2.42 -30.75 -7.51
N THR A 136 -1.32 -30.21 -8.04
CA THR A 136 -0.22 -29.66 -7.26
C THR A 136 -0.45 -28.17 -7.03
N LYS A 137 -0.38 -27.69 -5.80
CA LYS A 137 -0.61 -26.28 -5.50
C LYS A 137 0.18 -25.81 -4.29
N GLY A 138 0.36 -24.50 -4.17
CA GLY A 138 1.10 -23.91 -3.08
C GLY A 138 1.47 -22.45 -3.33
N ILE A 139 2.36 -21.96 -2.49
CA ILE A 139 2.85 -20.58 -2.51
C ILE A 139 4.22 -20.58 -3.19
N ASP A 140 4.38 -19.66 -4.14
CA ASP A 140 5.63 -19.24 -4.73
C ASP A 140 6.00 -17.90 -4.10
N THR A 141 7.13 -17.89 -3.39
CA THR A 141 7.59 -16.83 -2.50
C THR A 141 8.61 -15.91 -3.15
N ASP A 142 9.36 -16.40 -4.13
CA ASP A 142 10.34 -15.62 -4.87
C ASP A 142 9.88 -15.24 -6.29
N LEU A 143 8.66 -15.66 -6.66
CA LEU A 143 7.96 -15.36 -7.91
C LEU A 143 8.69 -15.92 -9.15
N ASP A 144 9.44 -17.02 -9.00
CA ASP A 144 10.15 -17.68 -10.11
C ASP A 144 9.26 -18.65 -10.93
N GLY A 145 8.03 -18.88 -10.48
CA GLY A 145 7.05 -19.78 -11.07
C GLY A 145 7.10 -21.22 -10.53
N ILE A 146 7.91 -21.49 -9.51
CA ILE A 146 8.03 -22.78 -8.82
C ILE A 146 7.35 -22.67 -7.45
N ILE A 147 6.61 -23.72 -7.07
CA ILE A 147 5.97 -23.77 -5.75
C ILE A 147 7.04 -24.06 -4.68
N ASP A 148 7.21 -23.13 -3.74
CA ASP A 148 8.11 -23.25 -2.60
C ASP A 148 7.44 -23.96 -1.42
N ILE A 149 6.22 -23.52 -1.08
CA ILE A 149 5.47 -24.01 0.07
C ILE A 149 4.24 -24.79 -0.43
N PRO A 150 4.25 -26.13 -0.36
CA PRO A 150 3.14 -26.94 -0.87
C PRO A 150 1.90 -26.87 0.02
N ILE A 151 0.72 -26.70 -0.58
CA ILE A 151 -0.56 -26.69 0.11
C ILE A 151 -1.38 -27.91 -0.34
N SER A 152 -1.65 -28.81 0.60
CA SER A 152 -2.42 -30.03 0.34
C SER A 152 -3.95 -29.86 0.24
N PRO A 153 -4.64 -29.17 1.18
CA PRO A 153 -6.10 -29.08 1.18
C PRO A 153 -6.61 -28.29 -0.03
N ASN A 154 -7.82 -28.55 -0.53
CA ASN A 154 -8.36 -27.81 -1.68
C ASN A 154 -9.06 -26.50 -1.30
N GLN A 155 -9.39 -26.31 -0.03
CA GLN A 155 -10.07 -25.14 0.49
C GLN A 155 -9.77 -24.96 1.98
N GLY A 156 -10.00 -23.77 2.49
CA GLY A 156 -9.93 -23.44 3.92
C GLY A 156 -8.95 -22.31 4.18
N THR A 157 -8.64 -22.14 5.46
CA THR A 157 -7.72 -21.12 5.94
C THR A 157 -6.32 -21.70 6.04
N VAL A 158 -5.33 -20.99 5.50
CA VAL A 158 -3.92 -21.41 5.52
C VAL A 158 -3.12 -20.46 6.38
N LEU A 159 -2.25 -21.04 7.20
CA LEU A 159 -1.14 -20.38 7.86
C LEU A 159 0.16 -20.82 7.16
N ALA A 160 0.99 -19.87 6.73
CA ALA A 160 2.29 -20.17 6.14
C ALA A 160 3.38 -19.30 6.77
N GLY A 161 4.41 -19.94 7.30
CA GLY A 161 5.61 -19.25 7.79
C GLY A 161 6.46 -18.77 6.62
N MET A 162 6.95 -17.55 6.71
CA MET A 162 7.74 -16.86 5.70
C MET A 162 8.93 -16.20 6.39
N ASP A 163 10.10 -16.31 5.79
CA ASP A 163 11.28 -15.61 6.30
C ASP A 163 11.04 -14.10 6.24
N ASN A 164 11.29 -13.37 7.33
CA ASN A 164 11.06 -11.92 7.42
C ASN A 164 11.88 -11.13 6.37
N SER A 165 12.94 -11.69 5.79
CA SER A 165 13.64 -11.05 4.65
C SER A 165 12.79 -10.91 3.39
N THR A 166 11.62 -11.55 3.33
CA THR A 166 10.62 -11.38 2.25
C THR A 166 9.75 -10.14 2.43
N VAL A 167 9.75 -9.55 3.62
CA VAL A 167 9.03 -8.31 3.94
C VAL A 167 9.67 -7.14 3.20
N LYS A 168 8.81 -6.28 2.66
CA LYS A 168 9.19 -5.05 1.98
C LYS A 168 8.37 -3.88 2.51
N ASP A 169 9.08 -2.78 2.72
CA ASP A 169 8.47 -1.48 2.97
C ASP A 169 7.73 -1.01 1.70
N THR A 170 6.40 -0.93 1.77
CA THR A 170 5.58 -0.37 0.71
C THR A 170 5.06 1.01 1.11
N PHE A 171 5.23 1.98 0.21
CA PHE A 171 4.65 3.30 0.41
C PHE A 171 3.13 3.22 0.23
N ASN A 172 2.38 3.43 1.30
CA ASN A 172 0.94 3.63 1.22
C ASN A 172 0.72 5.12 0.92
N LEU A 173 0.15 5.45 -0.25
CA LEU A 173 -0.14 6.82 -0.73
C LEU A 173 -0.96 7.70 0.24
N LEU A 174 -1.38 7.14 1.37
CA LEU A 174 -2.22 7.72 2.41
C LEU A 174 -1.52 7.85 3.77
N SER A 175 -0.30 7.32 3.96
CA SER A 175 0.53 7.49 5.17
C SER A 175 1.91 8.05 4.81
N SER A 176 2.50 8.79 5.74
CA SER A 176 3.90 9.25 5.65
C SER A 176 4.90 8.11 5.90
N GLU A 177 4.45 7.02 6.52
CA GLU A 177 5.24 5.82 6.81
C GLU A 177 4.97 4.69 5.82
N THR A 178 5.97 3.83 5.65
CA THR A 178 5.88 2.63 4.84
C THR A 178 5.22 1.52 5.62
N CYS A 179 4.27 0.83 5.00
CA CYS A 179 3.68 -0.37 5.57
C CYS A 179 4.53 -1.58 5.21
N ASP A 180 4.66 -2.55 6.11
CA ASP A 180 5.26 -3.82 5.74
C ASP A 180 4.31 -4.58 4.82
N ALA A 181 4.87 -5.08 3.72
CA ALA A 181 4.15 -5.85 2.73
C ALA A 181 4.90 -7.12 2.34
N ILE A 182 4.13 -8.18 2.07
CA ILE A 182 4.63 -9.42 1.48
C ILE A 182 3.81 -9.70 0.23
N ASP A 183 4.50 -9.91 -0.90
CA ASP A 183 3.90 -10.35 -2.15
C ASP A 183 4.23 -11.82 -2.38
N VAL A 184 3.22 -12.63 -2.68
CA VAL A 184 3.40 -14.03 -3.07
C VAL A 184 2.50 -14.38 -4.24
N ALA A 185 2.80 -15.49 -4.92
CA ALA A 185 1.90 -16.09 -5.91
C ALA A 185 1.32 -17.39 -5.38
N PHE A 186 -0.01 -17.53 -5.40
CA PHE A 186 -0.66 -18.83 -5.23
C PHE A 186 -0.73 -19.53 -6.58
N ILE A 187 0.00 -20.63 -6.73
CA ILE A 187 0.05 -21.41 -7.96
C ILE A 187 -0.71 -22.72 -7.77
N ALA A 188 -1.52 -23.07 -8.76
CA ALA A 188 -2.18 -24.35 -8.87
C ALA A 188 -1.92 -24.94 -10.26
N VAL A 189 -1.50 -26.20 -10.30
CA VAL A 189 -1.12 -26.96 -11.48
C VAL A 189 -1.82 -28.32 -11.48
N ASP A 190 -2.63 -28.58 -12.48
CA ASP A 190 -3.27 -29.87 -12.79
C ASP A 190 -2.21 -30.90 -13.25
N GLU A 191 -2.49 -32.19 -13.04
CA GLU A 191 -1.68 -33.33 -13.51
C GLU A 191 -1.33 -33.23 -15.01
N HIS A 192 -2.22 -32.68 -15.83
CA HIS A 192 -2.03 -32.50 -17.27
C HIS A 192 -1.35 -31.18 -17.66
N GLY A 193 -0.96 -30.37 -16.67
CA GLY A 193 -0.22 -29.13 -16.85
C GLY A 193 -1.09 -27.89 -17.07
N ALA A 194 -2.41 -27.94 -16.82
CA ALA A 194 -3.16 -26.70 -16.60
C ALA A 194 -2.55 -25.96 -15.44
N SER A 195 -2.34 -24.66 -15.57
CA SER A 195 -1.96 -23.88 -14.41
C SER A 195 -2.69 -22.55 -14.34
N THR A 196 -2.83 -22.08 -13.11
CA THR A 196 -3.21 -20.71 -12.79
C THR A 196 -2.25 -20.20 -11.71
N ALA A 197 -2.03 -18.90 -11.73
CA ALA A 197 -1.32 -18.18 -10.69
C ALA A 197 -2.15 -16.96 -10.30
N GLU A 198 -2.30 -16.72 -9.00
CA GLU A 198 -2.93 -15.52 -8.45
C GLU A 198 -1.91 -14.79 -7.60
N PHE A 199 -1.74 -13.49 -7.82
CA PHE A 199 -0.88 -12.66 -6.99
C PHE A 199 -1.64 -12.21 -5.76
N MET A 200 -1.05 -12.45 -4.60
CA MET A 200 -1.60 -12.07 -3.31
C MET A 200 -0.67 -11.05 -2.67
N HIS A 201 -1.24 -9.92 -2.29
CA HIS A 201 -0.56 -8.85 -1.58
C HIS A 201 -1.05 -8.87 -0.14
N PHE A 202 -0.13 -9.01 0.80
CA PHE A 202 -0.41 -9.02 2.23
C PHE A 202 0.16 -7.75 2.86
N LEU A 203 -0.61 -7.17 3.77
CA LEU A 203 -0.18 -6.05 4.60
C LEU A 203 0.03 -6.55 6.03
N GLY A 204 1.04 -6.01 6.71
CA GLY A 204 1.33 -6.37 8.09
C GLY A 204 0.26 -5.81 9.01
N PHE A 205 -0.23 -6.64 9.92
CA PHE A 205 -1.35 -6.30 10.82
C PHE A 205 -1.00 -5.11 11.73
N ASP A 206 0.25 -5.01 12.18
CA ASP A 206 0.73 -3.97 13.09
C ASP A 206 1.68 -2.96 12.41
N SER A 207 2.06 -3.17 11.15
CA SER A 207 2.99 -2.30 10.42
C SER A 207 2.30 -1.16 9.67
N CYS A 208 0.97 -1.24 9.55
CA CYS A 208 0.14 -0.21 8.94
C CYS A 208 -0.52 0.69 9.99
N ASP A 209 -0.54 0.23 11.25
CA ASP A 209 -1.10 0.98 12.37
C ASP A 209 0.02 1.77 13.03
N GLU A 210 -0.22 3.06 13.17
CA GLU A 210 0.59 3.95 13.98
C GLU A 210 0.62 3.38 15.41
N GLU A 211 1.73 2.76 15.83
CA GLU A 211 2.02 2.69 17.26
C GLU A 211 2.10 4.14 17.77
N ASP A 212 1.03 4.57 18.44
CA ASP A 212 0.96 5.75 19.30
C ASP A 212 1.47 7.08 18.70
N TYR A 213 1.15 7.37 17.44
CA TYR A 213 0.77 8.76 17.16
C TYR A 213 -0.67 8.89 17.64
N ASP A 214 -0.83 9.50 18.82
CA ASP A 214 -2.06 10.19 19.23
C ASP A 214 -2.60 10.83 17.96
N SER A 215 -3.62 10.20 17.34
CA SER A 215 -4.04 10.51 15.98
C SER A 215 -4.13 12.02 15.88
N GLY A 216 -3.11 12.64 15.28
CA GLY A 216 -2.89 14.08 15.27
C GLY A 216 -3.97 14.60 14.37
N GLY A 217 -5.14 14.81 14.96
CA GLY A 217 -6.38 14.56 14.27
C GLY A 217 -6.59 15.58 13.19
N LEU A 218 -6.13 15.34 11.95
CA LEU A 218 -5.89 16.40 10.97
C LEU A 218 -5.43 17.67 11.68
N ASP A 219 -4.15 17.73 12.09
CA ASP A 219 -3.59 18.98 12.59
C ASP A 219 -3.67 20.03 11.48
N ILE A 220 -4.78 20.75 11.46
CA ILE A 220 -4.99 21.91 10.61
C ILE A 220 -4.11 22.98 11.25
N TYR A 221 -2.88 23.04 10.75
CA TYR A 221 -2.00 24.14 11.07
C TYR A 221 -2.66 25.43 10.59
N SER A 222 -2.75 26.39 11.50
CA SER A 222 -3.12 27.74 11.14
C SER A 222 -2.16 28.70 11.80
N PHE A 223 -1.76 29.71 11.03
CA PHE A 223 -0.87 30.74 11.49
C PHE A 223 -1.52 32.09 11.29
N SER A 224 -1.14 33.03 12.15
CA SER A 224 -1.45 34.44 11.97
C SER A 224 -0.16 35.22 11.85
N ALA A 225 -0.21 36.26 11.01
CA ALA A 225 0.87 37.22 10.88
C ALA A 225 0.39 38.62 11.22
N THR A 226 1.23 39.35 11.97
CA THR A 226 1.01 40.76 12.28
C THR A 226 2.28 41.55 12.04
N ASP A 227 2.12 42.83 11.73
CA ASP A 227 3.22 43.77 11.59
C ASP A 227 4.08 43.81 12.86
N GLY A 228 5.40 43.73 12.66
CA GLY A 228 6.41 43.73 13.72
C GLY A 228 6.73 45.13 14.23
N PRO A 229 7.47 45.24 15.35
CA PRO A 229 7.80 46.53 15.95
C PRO A 229 8.93 47.31 15.24
N GLY A 230 9.66 46.68 14.31
CA GLY A 230 10.76 47.26 13.54
C GLY A 230 10.34 47.91 12.21
N ALA A 231 11.26 48.71 11.63
CA ALA A 231 11.05 49.42 10.36
C ALA A 231 11.73 48.73 9.16
N ASN A 232 11.94 47.40 9.28
CA ASN A 232 12.65 46.57 8.32
C ASN A 232 11.72 45.51 7.69
N GLY A 233 10.41 45.76 7.71
CA GLY A 233 9.43 44.79 7.25
C GLY A 233 9.45 43.51 8.08
N GLU A 234 9.46 43.69 9.40
CA GLU A 234 9.38 42.59 10.34
C GLU A 234 7.94 42.07 10.40
N ALA A 235 7.78 40.76 10.37
CA ALA A 235 6.50 40.09 10.58
C ALA A 235 6.61 39.22 11.84
N ILE A 236 5.64 39.37 12.74
CA ILE A 236 5.45 38.42 13.84
C ILE A 236 4.50 37.34 13.33
N VAL A 237 4.98 36.10 13.28
CA VAL A 237 4.18 34.94 12.87
C VAL A 237 3.93 34.06 14.09
N THR A 238 2.67 33.76 14.36
CA THR A 238 2.23 32.95 15.51
C THR A 238 1.56 31.68 15.00
N MET A 239 1.89 30.53 15.60
CA MET A 239 1.15 29.29 15.37
C MET A 239 -0.14 29.32 16.20
N ASP A 240 -1.29 29.42 15.55
CA ASP A 240 -2.59 29.52 16.23
C ASP A 240 -3.19 28.14 16.54
N SER A 241 -2.94 27.15 15.68
CA SER A 241 -3.34 25.75 15.86
C SER A 241 -2.39 24.81 15.13
N GLY A 242 -2.40 23.52 15.53
CA GLY A 242 -1.54 22.46 15.01
C GLY A 242 -0.93 21.65 16.15
N SER A 243 0.11 20.88 15.84
CA SER A 243 1.01 20.26 16.81
C SER A 243 2.40 20.90 16.76
N ASP A 244 3.28 20.53 17.69
CA ASP A 244 4.63 21.09 17.76
C ASP A 244 5.42 20.75 16.48
N LEU A 245 6.03 21.77 15.85
CA LEU A 245 6.81 21.59 14.63
C LEU A 245 8.31 21.50 14.94
N ASP A 246 8.94 20.40 14.56
CA ASP A 246 10.41 20.27 14.61
C ASP A 246 11.06 21.23 13.60
N TRP A 247 11.99 22.07 14.07
CA TRP A 247 12.69 23.04 13.23
C TRP A 247 13.58 22.38 12.15
N SER A 248 14.01 21.14 12.34
CA SER A 248 14.77 20.38 11.35
C SER A 248 13.95 20.01 10.12
N HIS A 249 12.63 19.92 10.25
CA HIS A 249 11.70 19.61 9.17
C HIS A 249 10.90 20.82 8.70
N THR A 250 10.94 21.94 9.43
CA THR A 250 10.21 23.17 9.08
C THR A 250 11.01 24.04 8.12
N THR A 251 10.39 24.46 7.03
CA THR A 251 10.95 25.45 6.10
C THR A 251 10.03 26.64 5.98
N ILE A 252 10.59 27.84 6.14
CA ILE A 252 9.87 29.10 5.95
C ILE A 252 10.37 29.71 4.64
N ILE A 253 9.43 30.08 3.77
CA ILE A 253 9.73 30.91 2.60
C ILE A 253 8.89 32.18 2.62
N ALA A 254 9.46 33.30 2.19
CA ALA A 254 8.76 34.57 2.10
C ALA A 254 8.85 35.16 0.68
N SER A 255 7.76 35.77 0.24
CA SER A 255 7.67 36.57 -0.99
C SER A 255 7.28 38.00 -0.61
N VAL A 256 8.10 38.97 -1.00
CA VAL A 256 7.86 40.40 -0.77
C VAL A 256 7.30 41.02 -2.06
N ASP A 257 6.15 41.70 -1.97
CA ASP A 257 5.45 42.35 -3.08
C ASP A 257 5.22 41.45 -4.31
N GLY A 258 5.01 40.16 -4.07
CA GLY A 258 4.80 39.14 -5.12
C GLY A 258 6.06 38.77 -5.90
N ALA A 259 7.25 39.07 -5.38
CA ALA A 259 8.51 38.56 -5.89
C ALA A 259 8.62 37.03 -5.74
N ALA A 260 9.67 36.42 -6.31
CA ALA A 260 9.92 35.00 -6.08
C ALA A 260 10.16 34.74 -4.59
N SER A 261 9.61 33.64 -4.07
CA SER A 261 9.80 33.29 -2.67
C SER A 261 11.25 32.87 -2.40
N GLU A 262 11.80 33.34 -1.29
CA GLU A 262 13.14 33.00 -0.82
C GLU A 262 13.05 32.30 0.54
N SER A 263 14.02 31.43 0.85
CA SER A 263 14.07 30.73 2.13
C SER A 263 14.53 31.66 3.24
N ILE A 264 13.80 31.66 4.35
CA ILE A 264 14.09 32.39 5.56
C ILE A 264 14.73 31.42 6.55
N VAL A 265 16.01 31.61 6.82
CA VAL A 265 16.78 30.77 7.74
C VAL A 265 16.78 31.36 9.15
N GLN A 266 17.15 30.56 10.15
CA GLN A 266 17.33 31.07 11.51
C GLN A 266 18.44 32.13 11.54
N CYS A 267 18.21 33.22 12.26
CA CYS A 267 19.19 34.29 12.43
C CYS A 267 20.45 33.77 13.12
N ALA A 268 21.62 34.01 12.52
CA ALA A 268 22.90 33.80 13.19
C ALA A 268 23.12 34.86 14.29
N GLU A 269 24.00 34.56 15.26
CA GLU A 269 24.29 35.49 16.35
C GLU A 269 24.79 36.85 15.81
N GLY A 270 24.01 37.90 16.01
CA GLY A 270 24.31 39.26 15.55
C GLY A 270 23.87 39.60 14.12
N GLU A 271 23.19 38.68 13.44
CA GLU A 271 22.50 38.91 12.17
C GLU A 271 20.98 39.01 12.42
N TYR A 272 20.32 39.93 11.72
CA TYR A 272 18.89 40.22 11.90
C TYR A 272 18.18 40.52 10.58
N GLU A 273 18.85 40.34 9.44
CA GLU A 273 18.30 40.65 8.11
C GLU A 273 17.96 39.35 7.37
N ASN A 274 16.76 39.26 6.80
CA ASN A 274 16.28 38.12 5.99
C ASN A 274 16.36 36.77 6.73
N CYS A 275 15.98 36.76 8.00
CA CYS A 275 16.09 35.60 8.87
C CYS A 275 14.97 35.60 9.93
N TRP A 276 14.78 34.47 10.60
CA TRP A 276 13.81 34.34 11.68
C TRP A 276 14.49 34.15 13.05
N SER A 277 13.84 34.65 14.10
CA SER A 277 14.26 34.45 15.49
C SER A 277 13.06 34.15 16.38
N SER A 278 13.26 33.27 17.37
CA SER A 278 12.29 33.06 18.46
C SER A 278 12.80 33.73 19.73
N SER A 279 11.86 34.16 20.57
CA SER A 279 12.15 34.66 21.92
C SER A 279 12.19 33.53 22.97
N ASP A 280 11.83 32.32 22.58
CA ASP A 280 11.86 31.14 23.44
C ASP A 280 13.29 30.59 23.58
N SER A 281 13.55 29.97 24.74
CA SER A 281 14.80 29.28 25.05
C SER A 281 14.84 27.83 24.59
N GLU A 282 13.68 27.22 24.34
CA GLU A 282 13.58 25.89 23.73
C GLU A 282 13.66 26.05 22.22
N THR A 283 14.77 25.61 21.60
CA THR A 283 15.06 25.88 20.19
C THR A 283 14.76 24.70 19.26
N ASP A 284 14.24 23.61 19.80
CA ASP A 284 14.10 22.35 19.06
C ASP A 284 12.75 22.25 18.34
N TYR A 285 11.73 22.97 18.84
CA TYR A 285 10.37 22.95 18.30
C TYR A 285 9.74 24.35 18.21
N TRP A 286 8.77 24.51 17.32
CA TRP A 286 7.84 25.63 17.28
C TRP A 286 6.48 25.18 17.83
N ASN A 287 6.06 25.76 18.95
CA ASN A 287 4.87 25.30 19.68
C ASN A 287 3.62 26.15 19.37
N VAL A 288 2.43 25.60 19.63
CA VAL A 288 1.17 26.35 19.51
C VAL A 288 1.16 27.54 20.48
N GLY A 289 0.83 28.72 19.96
CA GLY A 289 0.83 30.00 20.67
C GLY A 289 2.20 30.68 20.73
N GLU A 290 3.25 30.03 20.26
CA GLU A 290 4.57 30.63 20.11
C GLU A 290 4.64 31.50 18.86
N ALA A 291 5.28 32.66 19.02
CA ALA A 291 5.50 33.61 17.94
C ALA A 291 6.99 33.72 17.61
N ILE A 292 7.30 33.70 16.33
CA ILE A 292 8.61 34.03 15.79
C ILE A 292 8.58 35.41 15.13
N LEU A 293 9.73 36.05 15.12
CA LEU A 293 9.97 37.28 14.37
C LEU A 293 10.71 36.94 13.09
N ILE A 294 10.12 37.29 11.94
CA ILE A 294 10.73 37.16 10.62
C ILE A 294 11.08 38.56 10.13
N ASP A 295 12.36 38.83 9.88
CA ASP A 295 12.79 40.01 9.13
C ASP A 295 12.86 39.64 7.65
N THR A 296 12.19 40.41 6.79
CA THR A 296 12.24 40.23 5.32
C THR A 296 13.06 41.30 4.62
N SER A 297 13.71 42.17 5.41
CA SER A 297 14.57 43.27 4.99
C SER A 297 13.89 44.26 4.05
N CYS A 298 12.58 44.38 4.18
CA CYS A 298 11.79 45.31 3.40
C CYS A 298 11.87 46.71 4.02
N ALA A 299 12.28 47.72 3.23
CA ALA A 299 12.64 49.04 3.75
C ALA A 299 11.49 50.08 3.78
N SER A 300 10.28 49.67 3.42
CA SER A 300 9.07 50.50 3.37
C SER A 300 7.84 49.62 3.35
N LEU A 301 6.65 50.20 3.57
CA LEU A 301 5.37 49.48 3.46
C LEU A 301 5.34 48.50 2.27
N CYS A 302 5.27 47.21 2.58
CA CYS A 302 5.20 46.13 1.60
C CYS A 302 4.31 45.00 2.08
N THR A 303 3.83 44.20 1.13
CA THR A 303 3.03 43.02 1.42
C THR A 303 3.93 41.80 1.39
N VAL A 304 4.05 41.12 2.53
CA VAL A 304 4.84 39.88 2.67
C VAL A 304 3.87 38.70 2.68
N THR A 305 4.11 37.73 1.81
CA THR A 305 3.46 36.42 1.82
C THR A 305 4.44 35.40 2.39
N ILE A 306 4.10 34.77 3.51
CA ILE A 306 4.95 33.81 4.22
C ILE A 306 4.29 32.45 4.12
N SER A 307 5.01 31.46 3.60
CA SER A 307 4.57 30.07 3.55
C SER A 307 5.41 29.24 4.50
N ILE A 308 4.74 28.45 5.34
CA ILE A 308 5.36 27.49 6.24
C ILE A 308 5.19 26.11 5.63
N LEU A 309 6.28 25.36 5.49
CA LEU A 309 6.32 24.06 4.83
C LEU A 309 6.88 23.00 5.77
N ASN A 310 6.31 21.79 5.67
CA ASN A 310 6.97 20.59 6.11
C ASN A 310 7.87 20.10 4.97
N SER A 311 9.18 20.24 5.14
CA SER A 311 10.18 19.90 4.13
C SER A 311 10.43 18.40 4.02
N PHE A 312 10.10 17.62 5.05
CA PHE A 312 10.15 16.16 5.02
C PHE A 312 9.04 15.60 4.13
N GLU A 313 7.82 16.09 4.31
CA GLU A 313 6.63 15.66 3.56
C GLU A 313 6.45 16.39 2.21
N GLY A 314 7.12 17.53 2.03
CA GLY A 314 7.02 18.34 0.83
C GLY A 314 5.69 19.09 0.68
N VAL A 315 4.98 19.34 1.78
CA VAL A 315 3.68 20.02 1.81
C VAL A 315 3.77 21.42 2.42
N THR A 316 2.87 22.32 1.98
CA THR A 316 2.67 23.62 2.64
C THR A 316 1.66 23.47 3.76
N LEU A 317 2.05 23.80 4.98
CA LEU A 317 1.21 23.74 6.17
C LEU A 317 0.22 24.89 6.20
N ASP A 318 0.70 26.12 5.95
CA ASP A 318 -0.14 27.30 5.80
C ASP A 318 0.57 28.41 5.01
N THR A 319 -0.18 29.42 4.60
CA THR A 319 0.35 30.65 4.02
C THR A 319 -0.39 31.86 4.55
N VAL A 320 0.37 32.77 5.16
CA VAL A 320 -0.12 34.01 5.76
C VAL A 320 0.35 35.21 4.94
N MET A 321 -0.45 36.28 4.95
CA MET A 321 -0.12 37.54 4.31
C MET A 321 -0.23 38.67 5.32
N VAL A 322 0.77 39.56 5.32
CA VAL A 322 0.83 40.71 6.20
C VAL A 322 1.42 41.90 5.47
N ASP A 323 0.85 43.08 5.71
CA ASP A 323 1.46 44.35 5.32
C ASP A 323 2.36 44.81 6.47
N VAL A 324 3.64 45.06 6.18
CA VAL A 324 4.68 45.42 7.16
C VAL A 324 5.32 46.76 6.80
N GLU A 325 5.73 47.55 7.80
CA GLU A 325 6.29 48.92 7.62
C GLU A 325 7.83 49.03 7.60
#